data_AF-A0A7C7GSD1-F1
#
_entry.id   AF-A0A7C7GSD1-F1
#
_cell.length_a   1.000
_cell.length_b   1.000
_cell.length_c   1.000
_cell.angle_alpha   90.00
_cell.angle_beta   90.00
_cell.angle_gamma   90.00
#
_symmetry.space_group_name_H-M   'P 1'
#
loop_
_entity.id
_entity.type
_entity.pdbx_description
1 polymer ?
#
loop_
_entity_poly.entity_id
_entity_poly.type
_entity_poly.pdbx_seq_one_letter_code
_entity_poly.pdbx_strand_id
1 'polypeptide(L)'
;MNELKEGDVFKWAYNEKTINGKFSGRDYTSIYWCQSQIGIVKDGRLVDTYWSMGNDRSFSLEDIRNDLDVIYQANMSELVEAKPEERAYYPDTCCFDFNHPNSTRGNFYLVKGARKSVSKMKRVMQRQKHDLESSIRSTLMDIEQLENDILNINEESWILNVADVSLEDHSYSDEIIKLEKEQGK
;
A
#
# COMPACT_ATOMS: atom_id res chain seq x y z
N MET A 1 11.62 -1.53 -30.65
CA MET A 1 12.75 -1.29 -29.73
C MET A 1 14.04 -1.57 -30.48
N ASN A 2 14.93 -0.57 -30.57
CA ASN A 2 16.11 -0.65 -31.44
C ASN A 2 17.39 -0.99 -30.67
N GLU A 3 17.43 -0.67 -29.37
CA GLU A 3 18.59 -0.88 -28.50
C GLU A 3 18.10 -1.13 -27.06
N LEU A 4 18.91 -1.83 -26.27
CA LEU A 4 18.73 -2.02 -24.84
C LEU A 4 19.77 -1.18 -24.10
N LYS A 5 19.32 -0.26 -23.25
CA LYS A 5 20.23 0.53 -22.40
C LYS A 5 20.32 -0.08 -21.02
N GLU A 6 21.54 -0.14 -20.48
CA GLU A 6 21.80 -0.66 -19.14
C GLU A 6 20.90 0.00 -18.08
N GLY A 7 20.28 -0.82 -17.24
CA GLY A 7 19.36 -0.38 -16.20
C GLY A 7 17.96 0.01 -16.67
N ASP A 8 17.62 -0.10 -17.95
CA ASP A 8 16.22 0.06 -18.40
C ASP A 8 15.35 -1.05 -17.78
N VAL A 9 14.17 -0.66 -17.31
CA VAL A 9 13.18 -1.56 -16.71
C VAL A 9 11.98 -1.68 -17.63
N PHE A 10 11.57 -2.92 -17.88
CA PHE A 10 10.40 -3.25 -18.70
C PHE A 10 9.46 -4.18 -17.96
N LYS A 11 8.16 -3.98 -18.14
CA LYS A 11 7.20 -5.07 -17.98
C LYS A 11 7.19 -5.89 -19.26
N TRP A 12 7.13 -7.21 -19.14
CA TRP A 12 7.19 -8.08 -20.30
C TRP A 12 6.19 -9.24 -20.20
N ALA A 13 5.72 -9.69 -21.35
CA ALA A 13 4.91 -10.89 -21.49
C ALA A 13 5.29 -11.58 -22.80
N TYR A 14 5.09 -12.89 -22.91
CA TYR A 14 5.17 -13.56 -24.20
C TYR A 14 4.03 -13.07 -25.10
N ASN A 15 4.37 -12.74 -26.34
CA ASN A 15 3.37 -12.32 -27.32
C ASN A 15 2.46 -13.48 -27.75
N GLU A 16 1.33 -13.15 -28.37
CA GLU A 16 0.32 -14.14 -28.76
C GLU A 16 0.88 -15.24 -29.67
N LYS A 17 1.75 -14.89 -30.62
CA LYS A 17 2.43 -15.86 -31.50
C LYS A 17 3.24 -16.88 -30.70
N THR A 18 3.93 -16.43 -29.66
CA THR A 18 4.76 -17.27 -28.81
C THR A 18 3.93 -18.16 -27.91
N ILE A 19 2.85 -17.62 -27.35
CA ILE A 19 1.90 -18.38 -26.55
C ILE A 19 1.25 -19.49 -27.39
N ASN A 20 0.72 -19.16 -28.57
CA ASN A 20 0.02 -20.11 -29.44
C ASN A 20 0.96 -21.12 -30.11
N GLY A 21 2.24 -20.77 -30.27
CA GLY A 21 3.28 -21.65 -30.84
C GLY A 21 4.04 -22.43 -29.78
N LYS A 22 5.04 -21.79 -29.16
CA LYS A 22 6.00 -22.44 -28.24
C LYS A 22 5.34 -23.00 -26.98
N PHE A 23 4.24 -22.39 -26.54
CA PHE A 23 3.55 -22.75 -25.31
C PHE A 23 2.13 -23.30 -25.56
N SER A 24 1.85 -23.77 -26.78
CA SER A 24 0.54 -24.31 -27.14
C SER A 24 0.09 -25.40 -26.15
N GLY A 25 -1.13 -25.26 -25.64
CA GLY A 25 -1.72 -26.19 -24.67
C GLY A 25 -1.24 -26.04 -23.22
N ARG A 26 -0.39 -25.05 -22.90
CA ARG A 26 -0.02 -24.73 -21.52
C ARG A 26 -0.90 -23.63 -20.96
N ASP A 27 -1.20 -23.71 -19.67
CA ASP A 27 -1.90 -22.64 -18.96
C ASP A 27 -0.95 -21.47 -18.60
N TYR A 28 -1.56 -20.33 -18.29
CA TYR A 28 -0.85 -19.11 -17.94
C TYR A 28 0.11 -19.31 -16.75
N THR A 29 -0.35 -19.99 -15.71
CA THR A 29 0.41 -20.23 -14.47
C THR A 29 1.69 -21.01 -14.76
N SER A 30 1.64 -22.00 -15.64
CA SER A 30 2.78 -22.83 -16.02
C SER A 30 3.77 -22.08 -16.90
N ILE A 31 3.28 -21.18 -17.78
CA ILE A 31 4.13 -20.36 -18.66
C ILE A 31 4.96 -19.38 -17.84
N TYR A 32 4.33 -18.72 -16.87
CA TYR A 32 4.94 -17.68 -16.04
C TYR A 32 5.37 -18.20 -14.66
N TRP A 33 5.46 -19.52 -14.48
CA TRP A 33 5.92 -20.10 -13.23
C TRP A 33 7.32 -19.58 -12.91
N CYS A 34 7.46 -18.99 -11.72
CA CYS A 34 8.67 -18.35 -11.25
C CYS A 34 9.25 -17.27 -12.18
N GLN A 35 8.38 -16.43 -12.75
CA GLN A 35 8.76 -15.25 -13.53
C GLN A 35 8.01 -14.03 -12.98
N SER A 36 8.73 -12.92 -12.79
CA SER A 36 8.19 -11.68 -12.23
C SER A 36 7.46 -10.86 -13.28
N GLN A 37 7.78 -11.10 -14.56
CA GLN A 37 7.32 -10.29 -15.70
C GLN A 37 7.82 -8.84 -15.62
N ILE A 38 8.88 -8.64 -14.85
CA ILE A 38 9.59 -7.38 -14.68
C ILE A 38 11.04 -7.68 -14.97
N GLY A 39 11.57 -7.04 -16.02
CA GLY A 39 12.94 -7.25 -16.46
C GLY A 39 13.76 -5.98 -16.33
N ILE A 40 15.00 -6.12 -15.90
CA ILE A 40 16.00 -5.04 -15.88
C ILE A 40 17.08 -5.40 -16.90
N VAL A 41 17.45 -4.44 -17.75
CA VAL A 41 18.55 -4.63 -18.68
C VAL A 41 19.87 -4.69 -17.92
N LYS A 42 20.56 -5.83 -18.06
CA LYS A 42 21.90 -6.09 -17.53
C LYS A 42 22.74 -6.76 -18.60
N ASP A 43 23.94 -6.25 -18.84
CA ASP A 43 24.90 -6.79 -19.82
C ASP A 43 24.28 -6.97 -21.22
N GLY A 44 23.46 -6.01 -21.64
CA GLY A 44 22.78 -6.02 -22.94
C GLY A 44 21.66 -7.06 -23.09
N ARG A 45 21.17 -7.64 -21.99
CA ARG A 45 20.04 -8.58 -21.96
C ARG A 45 18.97 -8.09 -21.01
N LEU A 46 17.70 -8.36 -21.32
CA LEU A 46 16.60 -8.15 -20.37
C LEU A 46 16.57 -9.33 -19.40
N VAL A 47 16.89 -9.09 -18.12
CA VAL A 47 16.96 -10.12 -17.08
C VAL A 47 15.74 -9.98 -16.17
N ASP A 48 14.90 -11.02 -16.11
CA ASP A 48 13.75 -11.07 -15.21
C ASP A 48 14.20 -10.99 -13.75
N THR A 49 13.41 -10.33 -12.90
CA THR A 49 13.76 -10.05 -11.51
C THR A 49 13.32 -11.11 -10.51
N TYR A 50 12.70 -12.22 -10.95
CA TYR A 50 12.12 -13.19 -10.02
C TYR A 50 13.14 -13.89 -9.13
N TRP A 51 14.29 -14.27 -9.69
CA TRP A 51 15.36 -14.91 -8.96
C TRP A 51 16.48 -13.90 -8.67
N SER A 52 17.42 -14.29 -7.81
CA SER A 52 18.56 -13.45 -7.42
C SER A 52 19.88 -14.22 -7.37
N MET A 53 19.85 -15.49 -7.78
CA MET A 53 20.99 -16.42 -7.68
C MET A 53 21.45 -16.95 -9.05
N GLY A 54 21.27 -16.17 -10.12
CA GLY A 54 21.87 -16.47 -11.43
C GLY A 54 21.11 -17.46 -12.32
N ASN A 55 19.92 -17.90 -11.90
CA ASN A 55 18.98 -18.66 -12.74
C ASN A 55 17.89 -17.77 -13.33
N ASP A 56 18.16 -16.48 -13.42
CA ASP A 56 17.21 -15.51 -13.94
C ASP A 56 16.92 -15.77 -15.42
N ARG A 57 15.63 -15.74 -15.76
CA ARG A 57 15.22 -15.78 -17.15
C ARG A 57 15.79 -14.54 -17.82
N SER A 58 16.58 -14.71 -18.88
CA SER A 58 17.14 -13.58 -19.62
C SER A 58 16.84 -13.67 -21.11
N PHE A 59 16.58 -12.52 -21.71
CA PHE A 59 16.19 -12.38 -23.11
C PHE A 59 17.18 -11.47 -23.83
N SER A 60 17.68 -11.93 -24.97
CA SER A 60 18.42 -11.08 -25.90
C SER A 60 17.49 -10.09 -26.59
N LEU A 61 18.07 -9.08 -27.26
CA LEU A 61 17.29 -8.14 -28.08
C LEU A 61 16.45 -8.85 -29.16
N GLU A 62 16.96 -9.95 -29.72
CA GLU A 62 16.27 -10.73 -30.73
C GLU A 62 15.09 -11.53 -30.13
N ASP A 63 15.29 -12.12 -28.96
CA ASP A 63 14.21 -12.78 -28.21
C ASP A 63 13.09 -11.78 -27.92
N ILE A 64 13.42 -10.56 -27.48
CA ILE A 64 12.42 -9.54 -27.17
C ILE A 64 11.61 -9.17 -28.42
N ARG A 65 12.26 -9.01 -29.57
CA ARG A 65 11.57 -8.64 -30.83
C ARG A 65 10.64 -9.73 -31.33
N ASN A 66 11.05 -10.98 -31.21
CA ASN A 66 10.33 -12.10 -31.80
C ASN A 66 9.28 -12.69 -30.86
N ASP A 67 9.56 -12.69 -29.57
CA ASP A 67 8.81 -13.50 -28.61
C ASP A 67 8.03 -12.69 -27.58
N LEU A 68 8.36 -11.42 -27.35
CA LEU A 68 7.82 -10.66 -26.23
C LEU A 68 7.04 -9.41 -26.66
N ASP A 69 6.02 -9.09 -25.88
CA ASP A 69 5.45 -7.76 -25.77
C ASP A 69 6.07 -7.07 -24.54
N VAL A 70 6.69 -5.90 -24.75
CA VAL A 70 7.38 -5.16 -23.68
C VAL A 70 6.85 -3.74 -23.53
N ILE A 71 6.74 -3.30 -22.28
CA ILE A 71 6.32 -1.95 -21.91
C ILE A 71 7.42 -1.33 -21.05
N TYR A 72 8.10 -0.34 -21.61
CA TYR A 72 9.10 0.45 -20.87
C TYR A 72 8.47 1.10 -19.63
N GLN A 73 9.18 1.03 -18.51
CA GLN A 73 8.76 1.63 -17.25
C GLN A 73 9.61 2.87 -16.96
N ALA A 74 10.92 2.68 -16.77
CA ALA A 74 11.89 3.71 -16.39
C ALA A 74 13.32 3.17 -16.54
N ASN A 75 14.33 4.02 -16.39
CA ASN A 75 15.71 3.57 -16.18
C ASN A 75 16.07 3.65 -14.69
N MET A 76 16.69 2.61 -14.14
CA MET A 76 17.09 2.56 -12.72
C MET A 76 17.95 3.75 -12.29
N SER A 77 18.75 4.34 -13.19
CA SER A 77 19.54 5.53 -12.90
C SER A 77 18.71 6.79 -12.65
N GLU A 78 17.43 6.80 -13.03
CA GLU A 78 16.48 7.90 -12.86
C GLU A 78 15.62 7.72 -11.60
N LEU A 79 15.78 6.59 -10.91
CA LEU A 79 14.95 6.20 -9.78
C LEU A 79 15.69 6.30 -8.45
N VAL A 80 14.95 6.51 -7.38
CA VAL A 80 15.41 6.37 -5.98
C VAL A 80 14.49 5.40 -5.26
N GLU A 81 15.05 4.58 -4.38
CA GLU A 81 14.26 3.76 -3.47
C GLU A 81 13.38 4.64 -2.60
N ALA A 82 12.14 4.20 -2.41
CA ALA A 82 11.12 4.89 -1.65
C ALA A 82 10.24 3.86 -0.95
N LYS A 83 9.42 4.33 0.00
CA LYS A 83 8.46 3.44 0.65
C LYS A 83 7.11 3.44 -0.10
N PRO A 84 6.37 2.32 -0.17
CA PRO A 84 5.06 2.28 -0.84
C PRO A 84 4.07 3.33 -0.34
N GLU A 85 4.13 3.71 0.95
CA GLU A 85 3.30 4.76 1.55
C GLU A 85 3.54 6.13 0.90
N GLU A 86 4.70 6.35 0.28
CA GLU A 86 5.01 7.59 -0.43
C GLU A 86 4.15 7.78 -1.68
N ARG A 87 3.57 6.72 -2.26
CA ARG A 87 2.61 6.81 -3.38
C ARG A 87 1.44 7.74 -3.07
N ALA A 88 1.10 7.91 -1.79
CA ALA A 88 0.04 8.81 -1.34
C ALA A 88 0.38 10.30 -1.56
N TYR A 89 1.65 10.65 -1.78
CA TYR A 89 2.11 12.03 -1.91
C TYR A 89 2.55 12.40 -3.32
N TYR A 90 2.96 11.45 -4.17
CA TYR A 90 3.52 11.73 -5.51
C TYR A 90 2.59 11.31 -6.64
N PRO A 91 2.63 11.95 -7.83
CA PRO A 91 1.90 11.49 -9.00
C PRO A 91 2.17 10.01 -9.31
N ASP A 92 1.14 9.26 -9.76
CA ASP A 92 1.30 7.83 -10.07
C ASP A 92 2.34 7.60 -11.18
N THR A 93 2.46 8.54 -12.12
CA THR A 93 3.47 8.52 -13.20
C THR A 93 4.91 8.64 -12.70
N CYS A 94 5.11 9.02 -11.44
CA CYS A 94 6.43 9.08 -10.81
C CYS A 94 6.71 7.92 -9.87
N CYS A 95 5.74 7.01 -9.67
CA CYS A 95 5.82 5.92 -8.71
C CYS A 95 5.95 4.58 -9.44
N PHE A 96 7.01 3.85 -9.18
CA PHE A 96 7.28 2.56 -9.78
C PHE A 96 7.33 1.48 -8.71
N ASP A 97 6.56 0.41 -8.91
CA ASP A 97 6.48 -0.71 -7.99
C ASP A 97 6.86 -1.98 -8.73
N PHE A 98 8.04 -2.48 -8.37
CA PHE A 98 8.67 -3.64 -8.95
C PHE A 98 8.63 -4.84 -8.01
N ASN A 99 7.78 -4.80 -6.97
CA ASN A 99 7.57 -5.97 -6.13
C ASN A 99 6.88 -7.09 -6.91
N HIS A 100 7.26 -8.33 -6.61
CA HIS A 100 6.69 -9.55 -7.18
C HIS A 100 6.63 -10.64 -6.10
N PRO A 101 6.02 -11.82 -6.35
CA PRO A 101 5.78 -12.81 -5.30
C PRO A 101 7.02 -13.28 -4.51
N ASN A 102 8.21 -13.24 -5.11
CA ASN A 102 9.48 -13.65 -4.49
C ASN A 102 10.34 -12.47 -4.00
N SER A 103 9.88 -11.23 -4.23
CA SER A 103 10.52 -10.00 -3.73
C SER A 103 9.43 -8.99 -3.42
N THR A 104 8.79 -9.19 -2.26
CA THR A 104 7.55 -8.50 -1.88
C THR A 104 7.80 -7.18 -1.15
N ARG A 105 9.06 -6.83 -0.88
CA ARG A 105 9.45 -5.63 -0.13
C ARG A 105 10.72 -5.03 -0.73
N GLY A 106 10.84 -3.70 -0.61
CA GLY A 106 12.05 -2.96 -0.97
C GLY A 106 12.16 -2.57 -2.44
N ASN A 107 11.25 -3.02 -3.33
CA ASN A 107 11.31 -2.69 -4.76
C ASN A 107 10.30 -1.61 -5.15
N PHE A 108 10.18 -0.57 -4.33
CA PHE A 108 9.35 0.59 -4.62
C PHE A 108 10.24 1.81 -4.86
N TYR A 109 9.96 2.54 -5.93
CA TYR A 109 10.83 3.59 -6.43
C TYR A 109 10.06 4.85 -6.83
N LEU A 110 10.73 5.98 -6.70
CA LEU A 110 10.27 7.27 -7.20
C LEU A 110 11.24 7.84 -8.23
N VAL A 111 10.74 8.60 -9.19
CA VAL A 111 11.60 9.40 -10.09
C VAL A 111 12.41 10.42 -9.27
N LYS A 112 13.71 10.51 -9.55
CA LYS A 112 14.62 11.50 -8.96
C LYS A 112 14.06 12.91 -9.14
N GLY A 113 13.95 13.64 -8.04
CA GLY A 113 13.44 15.01 -8.05
C GLY A 113 11.92 15.15 -8.30
N ALA A 114 11.15 14.05 -8.24
CA ALA A 114 9.70 14.12 -8.31
C ALA A 114 9.13 15.08 -7.26
N ARG A 115 8.12 15.85 -7.65
CA ARG A 115 7.43 16.78 -6.75
C ARG A 115 6.15 16.15 -6.23
N LYS A 116 5.84 16.44 -4.96
CA LYS A 116 4.59 15.99 -4.34
C LYS A 116 3.39 16.59 -5.07
N SER A 117 2.36 15.77 -5.25
CA SER A 117 1.08 16.15 -5.83
C SER A 117 0.15 16.72 -4.76
N VAL A 118 -0.16 18.01 -4.89
CA VAL A 118 -1.11 18.69 -4.00
C VAL A 118 -2.48 18.02 -4.01
N SER A 119 -2.95 17.54 -5.18
CA SER A 119 -4.25 16.89 -5.29
C SER A 119 -4.29 15.56 -4.54
N LYS A 120 -3.20 14.78 -4.57
CA LYS A 120 -3.10 13.54 -3.79
C LYS A 120 -3.02 13.80 -2.29
N MET A 121 -2.20 14.77 -1.86
CA MET A 121 -2.14 15.17 -0.46
C MET A 121 -3.51 15.62 0.07
N LYS A 122 -4.27 16.40 -0.72
CA LYS A 122 -5.65 16.77 -0.36
C LYS A 122 -6.56 15.55 -0.19
N ARG A 123 -6.46 14.55 -1.07
CA ARG A 123 -7.24 13.30 -0.95
C ARG A 123 -6.90 12.54 0.33
N VAL A 124 -5.62 12.48 0.69
CA VAL A 124 -5.20 11.85 1.97
C VAL A 124 -5.81 12.59 3.15
N MET A 125 -5.72 13.92 3.18
CA MET A 125 -6.32 14.73 4.25
C MET A 125 -7.84 14.59 4.30
N GLN A 126 -8.52 14.47 3.15
CA GLN A 126 -9.96 14.23 3.10
C GLN A 126 -10.34 12.87 3.68
N ARG A 127 -9.56 11.82 3.42
CA ARG A 127 -9.77 10.50 4.05
C ARG A 127 -9.57 10.58 5.55
N GLN A 128 -8.48 11.19 6.01
CA GLN A 128 -8.22 11.40 7.44
C GLN A 128 -9.36 12.17 8.12
N LYS A 129 -9.86 13.23 7.48
CA LYS A 129 -11.02 13.98 7.97
C LYS A 129 -12.25 13.07 8.09
N HIS A 130 -12.54 12.29 7.06
CA HIS A 130 -13.69 11.38 7.05
C HIS A 130 -13.60 10.30 8.14
N ASP A 131 -12.40 9.75 8.36
CA ASP A 131 -12.15 8.75 9.39
C ASP A 131 -12.40 9.35 10.78
N LEU A 132 -11.87 10.56 11.05
CA LEU A 132 -12.12 11.28 12.29
C LEU A 132 -13.60 11.61 12.50
N GLU A 133 -14.30 12.08 11.47
CA GLU A 133 -15.75 12.34 11.55
C GLU A 133 -16.54 11.06 11.84
N SER A 134 -16.10 9.92 11.31
CA SER A 134 -16.72 8.62 11.57
C SER A 134 -16.47 8.15 13.00
N SER A 135 -15.26 8.34 13.52
CA SER A 135 -14.95 8.10 14.93
C SER A 135 -15.81 8.98 15.85
N ILE A 136 -15.92 10.29 15.56
CA ILE A 136 -16.77 11.20 16.34
C ILE A 136 -18.22 10.72 16.38
N ARG A 137 -18.79 10.33 15.23
CA ARG A 137 -20.17 9.81 15.19
C ARG A 137 -20.32 8.54 16.03
N SER A 138 -19.36 7.62 15.94
CA SER A 138 -19.36 6.41 16.77
C SER A 138 -19.39 6.76 18.25
N THR A 139 -18.46 7.61 18.69
CA THR A 139 -18.36 8.04 20.09
C THR A 139 -19.61 8.76 20.57
N LEU A 140 -20.26 9.58 19.73
CA LEU A 140 -21.52 10.23 20.09
C LEU A 140 -22.67 9.22 20.28
N MET A 141 -22.75 8.18 19.44
CA MET A 141 -23.72 7.10 19.63
C MET A 141 -23.42 6.31 20.91
N ASP A 142 -22.15 6.07 21.22
CA ASP A 142 -21.75 5.41 22.46
C ASP A 142 -22.16 6.24 23.69
N ILE A 143 -22.01 7.57 23.63
CA ILE A 143 -22.47 8.48 24.70
C ILE A 143 -23.99 8.43 24.84
N GLU A 144 -24.75 8.51 23.74
CA GLU A 144 -26.22 8.44 23.79
C GLU A 144 -26.70 7.11 24.36
N GLN A 145 -26.03 6.00 24.04
CA GLN A 145 -26.32 4.71 24.63
C GLN A 145 -26.05 4.71 26.13
N LEU A 146 -24.91 5.24 26.58
CA LEU A 146 -24.58 5.36 28.01
C LEU A 146 -25.59 6.23 28.76
N GLU A 147 -26.04 7.35 28.18
CA GLU A 147 -27.07 8.20 28.78
C GLU A 147 -28.40 7.44 28.95
N ASN A 148 -28.80 6.66 27.94
CA ASN A 148 -29.99 5.80 28.03
C ASN A 148 -29.81 4.69 29.05
N ASP A 149 -28.63 4.06 29.12
CA ASP A 149 -28.33 3.02 30.10
C ASP A 149 -28.40 3.59 31.52
N ILE A 150 -27.84 4.78 31.78
CA ILE A 150 -27.94 5.49 33.07
C ILE A 150 -29.40 5.72 33.48
N LEU A 151 -30.26 6.13 32.55
CA LEU A 151 -31.67 6.39 32.84
C LEU A 151 -32.48 5.12 33.13
N ASN A 152 -32.09 3.98 32.56
CA ASN A 152 -32.84 2.73 32.64
C ASN A 152 -32.17 1.66 33.52
N ILE A 153 -31.03 1.98 34.13
CA ILE A 153 -30.30 1.07 35.00
C ILE A 153 -31.15 0.65 36.20
N ASN A 154 -31.03 -0.62 36.59
CA ASN A 154 -31.71 -1.20 37.74
C ASN A 154 -30.79 -2.17 38.49
N GLU A 155 -31.27 -2.72 39.61
CA GLU A 155 -30.50 -3.59 40.52
C GLU A 155 -29.98 -4.88 39.85
N GLU A 156 -30.58 -5.31 38.75
CA GLU A 156 -30.14 -6.51 37.99
C GLU A 156 -29.21 -6.17 36.83
N SER A 157 -28.98 -4.88 36.55
CA SER A 157 -28.17 -4.41 35.43
C SER A 157 -26.68 -4.57 35.70
N TRP A 158 -25.93 -5.01 34.70
CA TRP A 158 -24.47 -5.12 34.77
C TRP A 158 -23.81 -4.07 33.90
N ILE A 159 -22.86 -3.33 34.47
CA ILE A 159 -22.05 -2.36 33.73
C ILE A 159 -20.85 -3.08 33.14
N LEU A 160 -20.69 -3.01 31.82
CA LEU A 160 -19.50 -3.51 31.14
C LEU A 160 -18.36 -2.50 31.32
N ASN A 161 -17.23 -2.97 31.82
CA ASN A 161 -16.04 -2.13 31.97
C ASN A 161 -15.48 -1.76 30.58
N VAL A 162 -15.50 -0.48 30.25
CA VAL A 162 -14.75 0.06 29.11
C VAL A 162 -13.31 0.23 29.58
N ALA A 163 -12.34 -0.26 28.80
CA ALA A 163 -10.92 -0.13 29.14
C ALA A 163 -10.58 1.33 29.52
N ASP A 164 -9.81 1.49 30.60
CA ASP A 164 -9.40 2.76 31.21
C ASP A 164 -10.46 3.51 32.05
N VAL A 165 -11.62 2.92 32.32
CA VAL A 165 -12.54 3.42 33.37
C VAL A 165 -12.32 2.63 34.65
N SER A 166 -11.90 3.31 35.73
CA SER A 166 -11.79 2.68 37.04
C SER A 166 -13.19 2.33 37.56
N LEU A 167 -13.37 1.10 38.04
CA LEU A 167 -14.56 0.69 38.79
C LEU A 167 -14.40 0.94 40.29
N GLU A 168 -13.26 1.49 40.72
CA GLU A 168 -13.07 1.90 42.11
C GLU A 168 -13.93 3.14 42.38
N ASP A 169 -14.93 2.98 43.24
CA ASP A 169 -15.74 4.07 43.75
C ASP A 169 -15.01 4.76 44.91
N HIS A 170 -14.43 5.93 44.62
CA HIS A 170 -13.85 6.84 45.62
C HIS A 170 -14.78 8.05 45.89
N SER A 171 -16.10 7.83 45.96
CA SER A 171 -17.23 8.78 46.10
C SER A 171 -17.09 10.03 46.98
N TYR A 172 -16.03 10.15 47.79
CA TYR A 172 -15.67 11.40 48.47
C TYR A 172 -15.06 12.48 47.55
N SER A 173 -14.64 12.15 46.32
CA SER A 173 -14.03 13.11 45.37
C SER A 173 -15.02 13.84 44.46
N ASP A 174 -16.17 13.25 44.16
CA ASP A 174 -17.10 13.80 43.16
C ASP A 174 -17.92 14.99 43.71
N GLU A 175 -18.14 15.03 45.03
CA GLU A 175 -18.75 16.18 45.70
C GLU A 175 -17.81 17.41 45.73
N ILE A 176 -16.49 17.21 45.74
CA ILE A 176 -15.49 18.30 45.76
C ILE A 176 -15.49 19.09 44.44
N ILE A 177 -15.66 18.42 43.29
CA ILE A 177 -15.68 19.06 41.97
C ILE A 177 -16.92 19.98 41.79
N LYS A 178 -18.05 19.64 42.43
CA LYS A 178 -19.24 20.51 42.45
C LYS A 178 -19.00 21.78 43.29
N LEU A 179 -18.37 21.63 44.46
CA LEU A 179 -18.10 22.75 45.37
C LEU A 179 -17.10 23.77 44.79
N GLU A 180 -16.07 23.32 44.06
CA GLU A 180 -15.08 24.23 43.44
C GLU A 180 -15.67 25.08 42.30
N LYS A 181 -16.67 24.58 41.57
CA LYS A 181 -17.38 25.36 40.53
C LYS A 181 -18.37 26.37 41.11
N GLU A 182 -18.90 26.13 42.31
CA GLU A 182 -19.83 27.05 42.98
C GLU A 182 -19.12 28.13 43.80
N GLN A 183 -17.90 27.87 44.27
CA GLN A 183 -17.08 28.83 45.05
C GLN A 183 -16.18 29.73 44.18
N GLY A 184 -16.16 29.53 42.86
CA GLY A 184 -15.41 30.35 41.89
C GLY A 184 -16.22 31.49 41.26
N LYS A 185 -16.87 32.34 42.07
CA LYS A 185 -17.43 33.65 41.67
C LYS A 185 -16.86 34.77 42.53
#